data_AF-A0A5C6J8Z5-F1
#
_entry.id   AF-A0A5C6J8Z5-F1
#
_cell.length_a   1.000
_cell.length_b   1.000
_cell.length_c   1.000
_cell.angle_alpha   90.00
_cell.angle_beta   90.00
_cell.angle_gamma   90.00
#
_symmetry.space_group_name_H-M   'P 1'
#
loop_
_entity.id
_entity.type
_entity.pdbx_description
1 polymer ?
#
loop_
_entity_poly.entity_id
_entity_poly.type
_entity_poly.pdbx_seq_one_letter_code
_entity_poly.pdbx_strand_id
1 'polypeptide(L)'
;MKRKFLLSAFLFASTLRGYAQDARGAMNQILDGYTLPIFLACMLVGLALGVVQQLDNIIDKENRGTRRDGLFALGWYVGFSLLAGVVITAAKAAISGIKLTI
;
A
#
# COMPACT_ATOMS: atom_id res chain seq x y z
N MET A 1 11.70 -42.72 27.16
CA MET A 1 11.56 -42.08 25.83
C MET A 1 10.65 -40.85 25.82
N LYS A 2 9.59 -40.78 26.64
CA LYS A 2 8.60 -39.67 26.64
C LYS A 2 9.18 -38.26 26.91
N ARG A 3 10.19 -38.13 27.78
CA ARG A 3 10.85 -36.83 28.06
C ARG A 3 11.60 -36.23 26.87
N LYS A 4 12.23 -37.08 26.03
CA LYS A 4 12.98 -36.62 24.85
C LYS A 4 12.03 -36.10 23.76
N PHE A 5 10.89 -36.77 23.58
CA PHE A 5 9.83 -36.36 22.65
C PHE A 5 9.18 -35.03 23.05
N LEU A 6 8.92 -34.81 24.35
CA LEU A 6 8.40 -33.53 24.85
C LEU A 6 9.39 -32.38 24.67
N LEU A 7 10.69 -32.62 24.89
CA LEU A 7 11.74 -31.62 24.67
C LEU A 7 11.88 -31.25 23.19
N SER A 8 11.84 -32.23 22.29
CA SER A 8 11.86 -31.97 20.84
C SER A 8 10.59 -31.26 20.36
N ALA A 9 9.41 -31.60 20.90
CA ALA A 9 8.17 -30.91 20.60
C ALA A 9 8.16 -29.47 21.14
N PHE A 10 8.75 -29.24 22.32
CA PHE A 10 8.89 -27.91 22.90
C PHE A 10 9.89 -27.04 22.12
N LEU A 11 11.02 -27.63 21.69
CA LEU A 11 11.98 -26.97 20.81
C LEU A 11 11.34 -26.62 19.45
N PHE A 12 10.59 -27.54 18.85
CA PHE A 12 9.87 -27.30 17.60
C PHE A 12 8.77 -26.23 17.73
N ALA A 13 8.05 -26.21 18.85
CA ALA A 13 7.08 -25.16 19.17
C ALA A 13 7.76 -23.80 19.42
N SER A 14 8.96 -23.79 20.02
CA SER A 14 9.73 -22.56 20.23
C SER A 14 10.30 -21.98 18.93
N THR A 15 10.68 -22.82 17.96
CA THR A 15 11.07 -22.35 16.61
C THR A 15 9.89 -21.81 15.81
N LEU A 16 8.69 -22.38 15.98
CA LEU A 16 7.45 -21.87 15.37
C LEU A 16 7.03 -20.50 15.95
N ARG A 17 7.18 -20.30 17.26
CA ARG A 17 7.00 -18.98 17.89
C ARG A 17 8.03 -17.97 17.39
N GLY A 18 9.29 -18.39 17.22
CA GLY A 18 10.35 -17.58 16.62
C GLY A 18 9.99 -17.10 15.22
N TYR A 19 9.57 -18.01 14.32
CA TYR A 19 9.11 -17.66 12.97
C TYR A 19 7.88 -16.75 12.95
N ALA A 20 6.92 -16.97 13.84
CA ALA A 20 5.74 -16.12 13.96
C ALA A 20 6.10 -14.71 14.47
N GLN A 21 7.08 -14.59 15.37
CA GLN A 21 7.61 -13.30 15.80
C GLN A 21 8.41 -12.60 14.70
N ASP A 22 9.19 -13.34 13.90
CA ASP A 22 9.97 -12.80 12.79
C ASP A 22 9.06 -12.28 11.67
N ALA A 23 8.03 -13.04 11.30
CA ALA A 23 7.03 -12.61 10.32
C ALA A 23 6.26 -11.37 10.81
N ARG A 24 5.93 -11.30 12.09
CA ARG A 24 5.27 -10.13 12.70
C ARG A 24 6.19 -8.91 12.82
N GLY A 25 7.46 -9.11 13.13
CA GLY A 25 8.48 -8.06 13.16
C GLY A 25 8.69 -7.46 11.76
N ALA A 26 8.81 -8.32 10.75
CA ALA A 26 8.86 -7.91 9.34
C ALA A 26 7.58 -7.17 8.92
N MET A 27 6.40 -7.64 9.34
CA MET A 27 5.14 -6.94 9.07
C MET A 27 5.09 -5.55 9.70
N ASN A 28 5.52 -5.36 10.95
CA ASN A 28 5.61 -4.03 11.55
C ASN A 28 6.59 -3.14 10.78
N GLN A 29 7.72 -3.69 10.32
CA GLN A 29 8.69 -2.94 9.53
C GLN A 29 8.14 -2.51 8.16
N ILE A 30 7.33 -3.36 7.52
CA ILE A 30 6.62 -3.03 6.28
C ILE A 30 5.55 -1.96 6.54
N LEU A 31 4.76 -2.12 7.62
CA LEU A 31 3.67 -1.21 7.96
C LEU A 31 4.16 0.19 8.34
N ASP A 32 5.28 0.26 9.05
CA ASP A 32 5.80 1.52 9.58
C ASP A 32 6.81 2.19 8.63
N GLY A 33 7.63 1.38 7.95
CA GLY A 33 8.70 1.83 7.06
C GLY A 33 8.33 1.87 5.58
N TYR A 34 7.51 0.92 5.09
CA TYR A 34 7.28 0.72 3.65
C TYR A 34 5.87 1.07 3.15
N THR A 35 4.88 1.28 4.03
CA THR A 35 3.51 1.62 3.62
C THR A 35 3.44 2.89 2.76
N LEU A 36 4.14 3.97 3.15
CA LEU A 36 4.16 5.21 2.39
C LEU A 36 4.84 5.07 1.01
N PRO A 37 6.06 4.52 0.89
CA PRO A 37 6.71 4.38 -0.41
C PRO A 37 5.96 3.42 -1.35
N ILE A 38 5.38 2.34 -0.83
CA ILE A 38 4.56 1.42 -1.65
C ILE A 38 3.29 2.14 -2.14
N PHE A 39 2.61 2.89 -1.27
CA PHE A 39 1.43 3.66 -1.66
C PHE A 39 1.77 4.70 -2.74
N LEU A 40 2.86 5.44 -2.57
CA LEU A 40 3.32 6.42 -3.57
C LEU A 40 3.62 5.76 -4.92
N ALA A 41 4.29 4.61 -4.92
CA ALA A 41 4.57 3.87 -6.14
C ALA A 41 3.27 3.45 -6.86
N CYS A 42 2.31 2.87 -6.13
CA CYS A 42 1.01 2.49 -6.70
C CYS A 42 0.22 3.69 -7.22
N MET A 43 0.23 4.82 -6.51
CA MET A 43 -0.44 6.04 -6.93
C MET A 43 0.15 6.63 -8.21
N LEU A 44 1.49 6.67 -8.32
CA LEU A 44 2.16 7.16 -9.53
C LEU A 44 1.82 6.30 -10.75
N VAL A 45 1.80 4.98 -10.59
CA VAL A 45 1.40 4.06 -11.67
C VAL A 45 -0.06 4.27 -12.05
N GLY A 46 -0.96 4.37 -11.06
CA GLY A 46 -2.39 4.63 -11.30
C GLY A 46 -2.66 5.95 -12.02
N LEU A 47 -1.97 7.03 -11.60
CA LEU A 47 -2.04 8.33 -12.26
C LEU A 47 -1.53 8.28 -13.70
N ALA A 48 -0.38 7.65 -13.94
CA ALA A 48 0.18 7.53 -15.28
C ALA A 48 -0.77 6.79 -16.23
N LEU A 49 -1.37 5.67 -15.78
CA LEU A 49 -2.35 4.94 -16.57
C LEU A 49 -3.63 5.74 -16.81
N GLY A 50 -4.13 6.47 -15.82
CA GLY A 50 -5.29 7.34 -15.96
C GLY A 50 -5.06 8.46 -16.96
N VAL A 51 -3.89 9.11 -16.90
CA VAL A 51 -3.49 10.14 -17.86
C VAL A 51 -3.41 9.56 -19.27
N VAL A 52 -2.75 8.40 -19.45
CA VAL A 52 -2.64 7.74 -20.77
C VAL A 52 -4.00 7.44 -21.39
N GLN A 53 -4.98 6.98 -20.59
CA GLN A 53 -6.34 6.75 -21.08
C GLN A 53 -7.06 8.04 -21.53
N GLN A 54 -6.68 9.19 -20.98
CA GLN A 54 -7.28 10.48 -21.33
C GLN A 54 -6.51 11.27 -22.38
N LEU A 55 -5.29 10.86 -22.74
CA LEU A 55 -4.48 11.55 -23.76
C LEU A 55 -5.22 11.66 -25.10
N ASP A 56 -5.96 10.62 -25.51
CA ASP A 56 -6.73 10.66 -26.76
C ASP A 56 -7.87 11.71 -26.72
N ASN A 57 -8.48 11.92 -25.54
CA ASN A 57 -9.50 12.95 -25.33
C ASN A 57 -8.89 14.36 -25.22
N ILE A 58 -7.69 14.48 -24.64
CA ILE A 58 -6.97 15.77 -24.51
C ILE A 58 -6.43 16.23 -25.88
N ILE A 59 -5.90 15.30 -26.68
CA ILE A 59 -5.38 15.57 -28.02
C ILE A 59 -6.53 15.83 -29.02
N ASP A 60 -7.77 15.43 -28.65
CA ASP A 60 -8.95 15.55 -29.49
C ASP A 60 -8.69 14.91 -30.85
N LYS A 61 -8.20 13.68 -30.78
CA LYS A 61 -7.76 12.89 -31.93
C LYS A 61 -8.87 12.68 -32.97
N GLU A 62 -10.11 12.76 -32.50
CA GLU A 62 -11.33 12.59 -33.30
C GLU A 62 -12.02 13.93 -33.65
N ASN A 63 -11.45 15.08 -33.27
CA ASN A 63 -11.98 16.43 -33.52
C ASN A 63 -13.43 16.64 -33.05
N ARG A 64 -13.78 16.04 -31.90
CA ARG A 64 -15.13 16.04 -31.29
C ARG A 64 -15.29 17.14 -30.23
N GLY A 65 -14.23 17.90 -29.93
CA GLY A 65 -14.26 18.97 -28.92
C GLY A 65 -14.05 18.47 -27.48
N THR A 66 -13.49 17.28 -27.28
CA THR A 66 -13.33 16.62 -25.97
C THR A 66 -12.16 17.13 -25.13
N ARG A 67 -11.42 18.15 -25.61
CA ARG A 67 -10.24 18.73 -24.94
C ARG A 67 -10.53 19.22 -23.53
N ARG A 68 -11.68 19.88 -23.34
CA ARG A 68 -12.08 20.43 -22.03
C ARG A 68 -12.38 19.30 -21.06
N ASP A 69 -13.07 18.26 -21.50
CA ASP A 69 -13.41 17.10 -20.67
C ASP A 69 -12.15 16.31 -20.27
N GLY A 70 -11.20 16.14 -21.20
CA GLY A 70 -9.90 15.54 -20.89
C GLY A 70 -9.11 16.32 -19.84
N LEU A 71 -9.11 17.66 -19.92
CA LEU A 71 -8.46 18.52 -18.92
C LEU A 71 -9.18 18.49 -17.56
N PHE A 72 -10.51 18.51 -17.54
CA PHE A 72 -11.28 18.39 -16.30
C PHE A 72 -11.05 17.04 -15.62
N ALA A 73 -11.00 15.96 -16.40
CA ALA A 73 -10.81 14.63 -15.88
C ALA A 73 -9.36 14.41 -15.36
N LEU A 74 -8.37 15.05 -15.98
CA LEU A 74 -7.00 15.10 -15.47
C LEU A 74 -6.91 15.90 -14.16
N GLY A 75 -7.64 17.02 -14.06
CA GLY A 75 -7.82 17.77 -12.82
C GLY A 75 -8.44 16.91 -11.70
N TRP A 76 -9.42 16.08 -12.03
CA TRP A 76 -10.00 15.12 -11.08
C TRP A 76 -9.01 14.07 -10.62
N TYR A 77 -8.21 13.49 -11.52
CA TYR A 77 -7.19 12.51 -11.13
C TYR A 77 -6.14 13.11 -10.17
N VAL A 78 -5.71 14.35 -10.41
CA VAL A 78 -4.83 15.07 -9.49
C VAL A 78 -5.54 15.36 -8.17
N GLY A 79 -6.80 15.79 -8.19
CA GLY A 79 -7.58 16.05 -6.98
C GLY A 79 -7.77 14.80 -6.11
N PHE A 80 -8.16 13.67 -6.70
CA PHE A 80 -8.36 12.42 -5.98
C PHE A 80 -7.06 11.82 -5.44
N SER A 81 -5.95 11.95 -6.16
CA SER A 81 -4.64 11.46 -5.69
C SER A 81 -4.13 12.25 -4.49
N LEU A 82 -4.32 13.58 -4.47
CA LEU A 82 -4.02 14.41 -3.29
C LEU A 82 -4.89 14.02 -2.08
N LEU A 83 -6.20 13.82 -2.30
CA LEU A 83 -7.13 13.43 -1.25
C LEU A 83 -6.78 12.04 -0.68
N ALA A 84 -6.41 11.08 -1.53
CA ALA A 84 -5.95 9.77 -1.11
C ALA A 84 -4.65 9.84 -0.30
N GLY A 85 -3.73 10.74 -0.64
CA GLY A 85 -2.50 11.00 0.14
C GLY A 85 -2.80 11.46 1.57
N VAL A 86 -3.78 12.35 1.75
CA VAL A 86 -4.23 12.80 3.07
C VAL A 86 -4.82 11.64 3.86
N VAL A 87 -5.71 10.84 3.24
CA VAL A 87 -6.36 9.70 3.90
C VAL A 87 -5.35 8.66 4.37
N ILE A 88 -4.36 8.30 3.53
CA ILE A 88 -3.33 7.31 3.90
C ILE A 88 -2.40 7.86 4.98
N THR A 89 -2.07 9.14 4.94
CA THR A 89 -1.25 9.76 6.00
C THR A 89 -1.99 9.74 7.34
N ALA A 90 -3.29 10.06 7.34
CA ALA A 90 -4.14 9.97 8.53
C ALA A 90 -4.30 8.53 9.02
N ALA A 91 -4.50 7.56 8.11
CA ALA A 91 -4.58 6.14 8.44
C ALA A 91 -3.26 5.65 9.06
N LYS A 92 -2.11 6.00 8.48
CA LYS A 92 -0.80 5.68 9.05
C LYS A 92 -0.64 6.28 10.44
N ALA A 93 -1.01 7.54 10.64
CA ALA A 93 -0.92 8.17 11.96
C ALA A 93 -1.77 7.43 13.00
N ALA A 94 -3.00 7.03 12.65
CA ALA A 94 -3.87 6.25 13.52
C ALA A 94 -3.31 4.84 13.83
N ILE A 95 -2.66 4.20 12.84
CA ILE A 95 -2.10 2.85 12.99
C ILE A 95 -0.74 2.85 13.68
N SER A 96 0.07 3.91 13.55
CA SER A 96 1.38 4.04 14.22
C SER A 96 1.27 4.06 15.75
N GLY A 97 0.08 4.38 16.29
CA GLY A 97 -0.24 4.25 17.71
C GLY A 97 -0.54 2.80 18.14
N ILE A 98 -0.83 1.91 17.20
CA ILE A 98 -1.16 0.50 17.42
C ILE A 98 0.10 -0.33 17.11
N LYS A 99 1.02 -0.41 18.08
CA LYS A 99 2.03 -1.47 18.02
C LYS A 99 1.31 -2.79 18.18
N LEU A 100 1.50 -3.70 17.23
CA LEU A 100 1.26 -5.14 17.43
C LEU A 100 2.28 -5.64 18.46
N THR A 101 2.10 -5.26 19.72
CA THR A 101 2.83 -5.79 20.87
C THR A 101 2.21 -7.14 21.25
N ILE A 102 3.07 -8.03 21.76
CA ILE A 102 2.72 -9.34 22.32
C ILE A 102 1.59 -9.21 23.35
#